data_AF-A0ABD0SXP5-F1
#
_entry.id   AF-A0ABD0SXP5-F1
#
_cell.length_a   1.000
_cell.length_b   1.000
_cell.length_c   1.000
_cell.angle_alpha   90.00
_cell.angle_beta   90.00
_cell.angle_gamma   90.00
#
_symmetry.space_group_name_H-M   'P 1'
#
loop_
_entity.id
_entity.type
_entity.pdbx_description
1 polymer ?
#
loop_
_entity_poly.entity_id
_entity_poly.type
_entity_poly.pdbx_seq_one_letter_code
_entity_poly.pdbx_strand_id
1 'polypeptide(L)'
;MNKSALKHLFHRDNVAAGETIFHELAKYGALGVLYQIYTRTTEAFDDLLQIKNYEGELCTHVAAKYHNGSLAIQLIEVVELMGADLNGRNSCAGETIFHRTVCDGDYELVEWLCKRPQIDLDARNYARLTAYQIACKRYDEQMKEIFRKAGADCEESEETSSEVSDGEE
;
A
#
# COMPACT_ATOMS: atom_id res chain seq x y z
N MET A 1 -1.75 -7.06 -31.96
CA MET A 1 -1.84 -7.88 -30.73
C MET A 1 -3.27 -8.35 -30.55
N ASN A 2 -3.49 -9.65 -30.32
CA ASN A 2 -4.84 -10.20 -30.16
C ASN A 2 -5.36 -9.84 -28.75
N LYS A 3 -6.15 -8.77 -28.64
CA LYS A 3 -6.65 -8.21 -27.37
C LYS A 3 -7.41 -9.23 -26.50
N SER A 4 -7.92 -10.30 -27.10
CA SER A 4 -8.68 -11.35 -26.41
C SER A 4 -7.84 -12.22 -25.47
N ALA A 5 -6.60 -12.54 -25.82
CA ALA A 5 -5.77 -13.46 -25.02
C ALA A 5 -5.19 -12.75 -23.78
N LEU A 6 -4.81 -11.48 -23.93
CA LEU A 6 -4.34 -10.65 -22.81
C LEU A 6 -5.47 -10.38 -21.81
N LYS A 7 -6.72 -10.24 -22.28
CA LYS A 7 -7.88 -10.02 -21.40
C LYS A 7 -8.06 -11.13 -20.36
N HIS A 8 -7.71 -12.38 -20.69
CA HIS A 8 -7.77 -13.50 -19.75
C HIS A 8 -6.57 -13.56 -18.81
N LEU A 9 -5.38 -13.16 -19.28
CA LEU A 9 -4.18 -13.09 -18.45
C LEU A 9 -4.27 -12.00 -17.36
N PHE A 10 -4.98 -10.92 -17.66
CA PHE A 10 -5.14 -9.77 -16.79
C PHE A 10 -6.46 -9.76 -16.01
N HIS A 11 -7.35 -10.73 -16.21
CA HIS A 11 -8.56 -10.83 -15.37
C HIS A 11 -8.22 -11.36 -13.98
N ARG A 12 -9.07 -11.07 -12.99
CA ARG A 12 -8.95 -11.68 -11.66
C ARG A 12 -8.98 -13.20 -11.77
N ASP A 13 -8.13 -13.86 -11.00
CA ASP A 13 -8.25 -15.30 -10.80
C ASP A 13 -9.58 -15.59 -10.07
N ASN A 14 -10.40 -16.48 -10.63
CA ASN A 14 -11.71 -16.77 -10.06
C ASN A 14 -11.67 -17.83 -8.94
N VAL A 15 -10.48 -18.31 -8.55
CA VAL A 15 -10.35 -19.62 -7.89
C VAL A 15 -9.75 -19.53 -6.50
N ALA A 16 -8.82 -18.59 -6.22
CA ALA A 16 -8.18 -18.50 -4.91
C ALA A 16 -8.46 -17.18 -4.18
N ALA A 17 -7.98 -16.06 -4.70
CA ALA A 17 -7.93 -14.81 -3.96
C ALA A 17 -8.40 -13.57 -4.75
N GLY A 18 -8.88 -13.74 -5.98
CA GLY A 18 -9.31 -12.61 -6.82
C GLY A 18 -8.12 -11.78 -7.28
N GLU A 19 -6.94 -12.38 -7.36
CA GLU A 19 -5.68 -11.75 -7.68
C GLU A 19 -5.66 -11.39 -9.17
N THR A 20 -5.16 -10.20 -9.50
CA THR A 20 -4.69 -9.93 -10.86
C THR A 20 -3.24 -10.40 -10.97
N ILE A 21 -2.72 -10.49 -12.20
CA ILE A 21 -1.30 -10.82 -12.41
C ILE A 21 -0.37 -9.89 -11.62
N PHE A 22 -0.72 -8.62 -11.42
CA PHE A 22 0.12 -7.70 -10.66
C PHE A 22 0.16 -8.03 -9.17
N HIS A 23 -0.91 -8.58 -8.61
CA HIS A 23 -0.87 -9.07 -7.23
C HIS A 23 0.00 -10.30 -7.12
N GLU A 24 -0.10 -11.25 -8.05
CA GLU A 24 0.76 -12.44 -8.05
C GLU A 24 2.24 -12.05 -8.20
N LEU A 25 2.57 -11.19 -9.16
CA LEU A 25 3.93 -10.72 -9.38
C LEU A 25 4.47 -9.95 -8.16
N ALA A 26 3.65 -9.11 -7.54
CA ALA A 26 3.99 -8.43 -6.29
C ALA A 26 4.23 -9.43 -5.16
N LYS A 27 3.31 -10.37 -4.94
CA LYS A 27 3.39 -11.39 -3.89
C LYS A 27 4.64 -12.26 -4.01
N TYR A 28 4.96 -12.72 -5.22
CA TYR A 28 6.11 -13.58 -5.48
C TYR A 28 7.42 -12.82 -5.72
N GLY A 29 7.41 -11.48 -5.70
CA GLY A 29 8.60 -10.66 -5.91
C GLY A 29 9.20 -10.81 -7.31
N ALA A 30 8.36 -11.06 -8.31
CA ALA A 30 8.75 -11.35 -9.68
C ALA A 30 9.16 -10.09 -10.47
N LEU A 31 10.07 -9.30 -9.91
CA LEU A 31 10.50 -7.99 -10.41
C LEU A 31 10.96 -8.03 -11.88
N GLY A 32 11.74 -9.06 -12.25
CA GLY A 32 12.23 -9.20 -13.63
C GLY A 32 11.11 -9.39 -14.65
N VAL A 33 10.04 -10.10 -14.28
CA VAL A 33 8.86 -10.28 -15.15
C VAL A 33 8.07 -8.97 -15.22
N LEU A 34 7.90 -8.30 -14.08
CA LEU A 34 7.21 -7.00 -14.01
C LEU A 34 7.90 -5.96 -14.91
N TYR A 35 9.23 -5.88 -14.86
CA TYR A 35 10.02 -4.99 -15.71
C TYR A 35 9.91 -5.35 -17.21
N GLN A 36 9.83 -6.64 -17.55
CA GLN A 36 9.58 -7.06 -18.92
C GLN A 36 8.19 -6.64 -19.42
N ILE A 37 7.17 -6.70 -18.56
CA ILE A 37 5.82 -6.22 -18.92
C ILE A 37 5.87 -4.71 -19.15
N TYR A 38 6.46 -3.94 -18.24
CA TYR A 38 6.61 -2.50 -18.37
C TYR A 38 7.31 -2.10 -19.68
N THR A 39 8.45 -2.72 -20.00
CA THR A 39 9.25 -2.35 -21.18
C THR A 39 8.68 -2.83 -22.52
N ARG A 40 7.83 -3.86 -22.52
CA ARG A 40 7.30 -4.48 -23.76
C ARG A 40 5.87 -4.11 -24.08
N THR A 41 5.20 -3.37 -23.20
CA THR A 41 3.80 -2.96 -23.39
C THR A 41 3.72 -1.45 -23.56
N THR A 42 2.84 -1.00 -24.45
CA THR A 42 2.59 0.43 -24.72
C THR A 42 1.22 0.90 -24.21
N GLU A 43 0.39 -0.05 -23.77
CA GLU A 43 -0.93 0.23 -23.21
C GLU A 43 -0.81 0.56 -21.72
N ALA A 44 -1.67 1.46 -21.25
CA ALA A 44 -1.72 1.87 -19.86
C ALA A 44 -2.42 0.80 -19.00
N PHE A 45 -1.95 0.59 -17.77
CA PHE A 45 -2.46 -0.44 -16.86
C PHE A 45 -3.28 0.12 -15.70
N ASP A 46 -3.63 1.41 -15.74
CA ASP A 46 -4.27 2.15 -14.65
C ASP A 46 -5.47 1.38 -14.10
N ASP A 47 -6.45 1.06 -14.96
CA ASP A 47 -7.67 0.33 -14.58
C ASP A 47 -7.35 -0.99 -13.88
N LEU A 48 -6.30 -1.70 -14.32
CA LEU A 48 -5.93 -3.01 -13.78
C LEU A 48 -5.20 -2.91 -12.44
N LEU A 49 -4.36 -1.88 -12.29
CA LEU A 49 -3.60 -1.63 -11.07
C LEU A 49 -4.48 -1.11 -9.92
N GLN A 50 -5.67 -0.57 -10.23
CA GLN A 50 -6.69 -0.19 -9.25
C GLN A 50 -7.62 -1.34 -8.83
N ILE A 51 -7.51 -2.51 -9.46
CA ILE A 51 -8.32 -3.66 -9.06
C ILE A 51 -7.82 -4.15 -7.71
N LYS A 52 -8.75 -4.27 -6.76
CA LYS A 52 -8.48 -4.92 -5.47
C LYS A 52 -8.70 -6.43 -5.55
N ASN A 53 -7.96 -7.24 -4.80
CA ASN A 53 -8.25 -8.67 -4.68
C ASN A 53 -9.44 -8.92 -3.72
N TYR A 54 -9.76 -10.18 -3.41
CA TYR A 54 -10.86 -10.53 -2.49
C TYR A 54 -10.58 -10.19 -1.02
N GLU A 55 -9.31 -10.01 -0.63
CA GLU A 55 -8.95 -9.41 0.67
C GLU A 55 -9.16 -7.88 0.66
N GLY A 56 -9.46 -7.29 -0.50
CA GLY A 56 -9.62 -5.86 -0.67
C GLY A 56 -8.31 -5.11 -0.87
N GLU A 57 -7.21 -5.81 -1.08
CA GLU A 57 -5.87 -5.24 -1.22
C GLU A 57 -5.60 -4.85 -2.69
N LEU A 58 -4.86 -3.75 -2.92
CA LEU A 58 -4.25 -3.48 -4.22
C LEU A 58 -2.91 -4.22 -4.33
N CYS A 59 -2.37 -4.38 -5.54
CA CYS A 59 -1.07 -5.04 -5.72
C CYS A 59 0.08 -4.33 -4.97
N THR A 60 -0.02 -3.01 -4.78
CA THR A 60 0.91 -2.22 -3.96
C THR A 60 0.88 -2.62 -2.49
N HIS A 61 -0.30 -2.93 -1.94
CA HIS A 61 -0.43 -3.42 -0.57
C HIS A 61 0.14 -4.83 -0.45
N VAL A 62 -0.13 -5.68 -1.45
CA VAL A 62 0.45 -7.03 -1.51
C VAL A 62 1.98 -6.96 -1.58
N ALA A 63 2.57 -6.05 -2.37
CA ALA A 63 4.02 -5.87 -2.41
C ALA A 63 4.58 -5.52 -1.02
N ALA A 64 3.99 -4.54 -0.34
CA ALA A 64 4.39 -4.12 1.00
C ALA A 64 4.13 -5.18 2.09
N LYS A 65 3.13 -6.05 1.91
CA LYS A 65 2.78 -7.14 2.84
C LYS A 65 3.78 -8.31 2.77
N TYR A 66 4.33 -8.59 1.59
CA TYR A 66 5.17 -9.78 1.36
C TYR A 66 6.67 -9.47 1.24
N HIS A 67 7.04 -8.23 0.99
CA HIS A 67 8.43 -7.80 0.82
C HIS A 67 8.70 -6.55 1.65
N ASN A 68 9.98 -6.30 1.93
CA ASN A 68 10.44 -5.10 2.61
C ASN A 68 11.66 -4.49 1.91
N GLY A 69 11.99 -3.26 2.32
CA GLY A 69 13.16 -2.52 1.89
C GLY A 69 13.30 -2.42 0.37
N SER A 70 14.53 -2.60 -0.11
CA SER A 70 14.87 -2.44 -1.53
C SER A 70 13.99 -3.25 -2.50
N LEU A 71 13.55 -4.47 -2.16
CA LEU A 71 12.71 -5.26 -3.07
C LEU A 71 11.29 -4.70 -3.16
N ALA A 72 10.70 -4.33 -2.01
CA ALA A 72 9.38 -3.72 -2.00
C ALA A 72 9.40 -2.39 -2.77
N ILE A 73 10.43 -1.56 -2.55
CA ILE A 73 10.66 -0.31 -3.28
C ILE A 73 10.68 -0.55 -4.79
N GLN A 74 11.49 -1.50 -5.27
CA GLN A 74 11.61 -1.77 -6.70
C GLN A 74 10.29 -2.28 -7.32
N LEU A 75 9.54 -3.12 -6.60
CA LEU A 75 8.23 -3.60 -7.08
C LEU A 75 7.23 -2.45 -7.18
N ILE A 76 7.16 -1.60 -6.14
CA ILE A 76 6.23 -0.47 -6.06
C ILE A 76 6.58 0.60 -7.10
N GLU A 77 7.87 0.90 -7.28
CA GLU A 77 8.35 1.84 -8.29
C GLU A 77 7.95 1.40 -9.71
N VAL A 78 8.10 0.11 -10.04
CA VAL A 78 7.73 -0.35 -11.39
C VAL A 78 6.21 -0.29 -11.59
N VAL A 79 5.38 -0.66 -10.61
CA VAL A 79 3.92 -0.52 -10.77
C VAL A 79 3.46 0.94 -10.76
N GLU A 80 4.14 1.84 -10.04
CA GLU A 80 3.92 3.29 -10.09
C GLU A 80 4.17 3.82 -11.51
N LEU A 81 5.30 3.43 -12.13
CA LEU A 81 5.62 3.77 -13.53
C LEU A 81 4.58 3.23 -14.54
N MET A 82 3.85 2.18 -14.16
CA MET A 82 2.79 1.57 -14.96
C MET A 82 1.39 2.19 -14.70
N GLY A 83 1.28 3.15 -13.77
CA GLY A 83 0.04 3.86 -13.46
C GLY A 83 -0.64 3.46 -12.13
N ALA A 84 0.07 2.78 -11.21
CA ALA A 84 -0.49 2.47 -9.90
C ALA A 84 -0.68 3.73 -9.06
N ASP A 85 -1.82 3.84 -8.38
CA ASP A 85 -2.09 4.89 -7.40
C ASP A 85 -1.54 4.47 -6.03
N LEU A 86 -0.52 5.18 -5.55
CA LEU A 86 0.09 4.92 -4.24
C LEU A 86 -0.78 5.38 -3.06
N ASN A 87 -1.76 6.27 -3.31
CA ASN A 87 -2.75 6.70 -2.33
C ASN A 87 -4.01 5.82 -2.34
N GLY A 88 -4.05 4.80 -3.20
CA GLY A 88 -5.13 3.83 -3.27
C GLY A 88 -5.36 3.20 -1.89
N ARG A 89 -6.63 3.07 -1.52
CA ARG A 89 -7.02 2.55 -0.20
C ARG A 89 -7.53 1.12 -0.30
N ASN A 90 -7.07 0.22 0.56
CA ASN A 90 -7.66 -1.12 0.63
C ASN A 90 -9.15 -1.06 1.04
N SER A 91 -9.91 -2.12 0.78
CA SER A 91 -11.33 -2.16 1.13
C SER A 91 -11.61 -2.51 2.58
N CYS A 92 -10.69 -3.21 3.26
CA CYS A 92 -10.92 -3.73 4.60
C CYS A 92 -10.91 -2.61 5.66
N ALA A 93 -9.83 -1.83 5.69
CA ALA A 93 -9.61 -0.79 6.71
C ALA A 93 -9.47 0.60 6.09
N GLY A 94 -9.57 0.73 4.76
CA GLY A 94 -9.34 1.99 4.07
C GLY A 94 -7.90 2.46 4.19
N GLU A 95 -6.96 1.54 4.40
CA GLU A 95 -5.54 1.80 4.57
C GLU A 95 -4.89 2.11 3.23
N THR A 96 -3.98 3.08 3.21
CA THR A 96 -3.03 3.27 2.11
C THR A 96 -1.80 2.41 2.33
N ILE A 97 -0.90 2.37 1.34
CA ILE A 97 0.37 1.66 1.45
C ILE A 97 1.18 2.10 2.68
N PHE A 98 1.12 3.37 3.08
CA PHE A 98 1.81 3.86 4.29
C PHE A 98 1.35 3.16 5.57
N HIS A 99 0.04 2.95 5.73
CA HIS A 99 -0.49 2.31 6.94
C HIS A 99 0.04 0.88 7.05
N ARG A 100 0.06 0.17 5.92
CA ARG A 100 0.61 -1.18 5.81
C ARG A 100 2.10 -1.22 6.16
N THR A 101 2.90 -0.34 5.56
CA THR A 101 4.35 -0.31 5.75
C THR A 101 4.74 0.08 7.17
N VAL A 102 3.96 0.96 7.82
CA VAL A 102 4.17 1.30 9.24
C VAL A 102 3.86 0.13 10.16
N CYS A 103 2.78 -0.61 9.90
CA CYS A 103 2.45 -1.83 10.65
C CYS A 103 3.56 -2.90 10.54
N ASP A 104 4.17 -3.02 9.37
CA ASP A 104 5.24 -3.98 9.09
C ASP A 104 6.65 -3.46 9.50
N GLY A 105 6.77 -2.18 9.90
CA GLY A 105 8.02 -1.59 10.39
C GLY A 105 9.07 -1.29 9.31
N ASP A 106 8.65 -1.11 8.06
CA ASP A 106 9.55 -0.90 6.93
C ASP A 106 9.94 0.57 6.77
N TYR A 107 10.95 0.99 7.53
CA TYR A 107 11.47 2.35 7.50
C TYR A 107 11.99 2.78 6.12
N GLU A 108 12.65 1.86 5.39
CA GLU A 108 13.29 2.18 4.11
C GLU A 108 12.22 2.48 3.05
N LEU A 109 11.16 1.66 3.00
CA LEU A 109 10.05 1.92 2.09
C LEU A 109 9.28 3.19 2.46
N VAL A 110 9.07 3.46 3.76
CA VAL A 110 8.43 4.73 4.18
C VAL A 110 9.27 5.93 3.78
N GLU A 111 10.59 5.92 4.00
CA GLU A 111 11.49 6.99 3.56
C GLU A 111 11.46 7.20 2.04
N TRP A 112 11.35 6.13 1.25
CA TRP A 112 11.26 6.22 -0.20
C TRP A 112 9.89 6.79 -0.64
N LEU A 113 8.80 6.31 -0.04
CA LEU A 113 7.43 6.78 -0.32
C LEU A 113 7.28 8.27 0.01
N CYS A 114 7.82 8.74 1.14
CA CYS A 114 7.81 10.15 1.54
C CYS A 114 8.50 11.10 0.53
N LYS A 115 9.34 10.57 -0.36
CA LYS A 115 10.01 11.35 -1.42
C LYS A 115 9.20 11.40 -2.72
N ARG A 116 8.04 10.74 -2.80
CA ARG A 116 7.17 10.76 -4.00
C ARG A 116 6.31 12.03 -3.98
N PRO A 117 6.30 12.84 -5.05
CA PRO A 117 5.65 14.16 -5.04
C PRO A 117 4.12 14.13 -4.92
N GLN A 118 3.48 13.02 -5.31
CA GLN A 118 2.03 12.87 -5.32
C GLN A 118 1.47 12.08 -4.12
N ILE A 119 2.32 11.69 -3.17
CA ILE A 119 1.91 10.90 -2.01
C ILE A 119 1.17 11.78 -1.00
N ASP A 120 0.07 11.27 -0.44
CA ASP A 120 -0.65 11.90 0.66
C ASP A 120 -0.12 11.34 1.99
N LEU A 121 0.69 12.13 2.70
CA LEU A 121 1.26 11.76 4.00
C LEU A 121 0.18 11.68 5.10
N ASP A 122 -0.92 12.41 4.94
CA ASP A 122 -1.95 12.61 5.95
C ASP A 122 -3.25 11.87 5.63
N ALA A 123 -3.17 10.92 4.69
CA ALA A 123 -4.25 10.03 4.35
C ALA A 123 -4.73 9.29 5.60
N ARG A 124 -6.04 9.35 5.87
CA ARG A 124 -6.66 8.72 7.04
C ARG A 124 -7.37 7.44 6.66
N ASN A 125 -7.11 6.34 7.37
CA ASN A 125 -7.85 5.09 7.24
C ASN A 125 -9.31 5.19 7.76
N TYR A 126 -10.09 4.10 7.75
CA TYR A 126 -11.48 4.11 8.24
C TYR A 126 -11.60 4.35 9.75
N ALA A 127 -10.54 4.06 10.52
CA ALA A 127 -10.43 4.43 11.93
C ALA A 127 -10.05 5.92 12.11
N ARG A 128 -9.99 6.70 11.02
CA ARG A 128 -9.57 8.11 10.98
C ARG A 128 -8.13 8.35 11.42
N LEU A 129 -7.28 7.32 11.39
CA LEU A 129 -5.88 7.42 11.78
C LEU A 129 -5.01 7.66 10.55
N THR A 130 -3.99 8.51 10.69
CA THR A 130 -2.89 8.62 9.72
C THR A 130 -1.82 7.55 10.01
N ALA A 131 -0.92 7.32 9.05
CA ALA A 131 0.21 6.43 9.25
C ALA A 131 1.16 6.91 10.38
N TYR A 132 1.34 8.23 10.51
CA TYR A 132 2.05 8.83 11.65
C TYR A 132 1.38 8.48 12.99
N GLN A 133 0.05 8.58 13.09
CA GLN A 133 -0.67 8.23 14.32
C GLN A 133 -0.59 6.75 14.66
N ILE A 134 -0.50 5.86 13.67
CA ILE A 134 -0.21 4.44 13.89
C ILE A 134 1.20 4.27 14.50
N ALA A 135 2.20 4.99 13.98
CA ALA A 135 3.55 4.97 14.55
C ALA A 135 3.57 5.48 16.01
N CYS A 136 2.80 6.52 16.34
CA CYS A 136 2.62 6.99 17.71
C CYS A 136 2.06 5.89 18.64
N LYS A 137 0.98 5.22 18.22
CA LYS A 137 0.36 4.13 19.00
C LYS A 137 1.28 2.93 19.21
N ARG A 138 2.27 2.75 18.34
CA ARG A 138 3.28 1.68 18.41
C ARG A 138 4.55 2.10 19.16
N TYR A 139 4.63 3.35 19.61
CA TYR A 139 5.83 3.94 20.23
C TYR A 139 7.08 3.84 19.33
N ASP A 140 6.89 3.97 18.01
CA ASP A 140 7.95 3.88 17.02
C ASP A 140 8.57 5.26 16.73
N GLU A 141 9.55 5.65 17.54
CA GLU A 141 10.24 6.96 17.43
C GLU A 141 10.93 7.16 16.09
N GLN A 142 11.52 6.11 15.52
CA GLN A 142 12.22 6.21 14.25
C GLN A 142 11.23 6.49 13.11
N MET A 143 10.10 5.78 13.09
CA MET A 143 9.05 5.98 12.09
C MET A 143 8.44 7.38 12.19
N LYS A 144 8.17 7.84 13.41
CA LYS A 144 7.67 9.22 13.65
C LYS A 144 8.61 10.28 13.09
N GLU A 145 9.91 10.14 13.33
CA GLU A 145 10.89 11.12 12.84
C GLU A 145 11.00 11.13 11.30
N ILE A 146 10.79 9.98 10.63
CA ILE A 146 10.73 9.91 9.16
C ILE A 146 9.56 10.76 8.64
N PHE A 147 8.35 10.57 9.17
CA PHE A 147 7.17 11.36 8.77
C PHE A 147 7.33 12.85 9.11
N ARG A 148 7.90 13.17 10.28
CA ARG A 148 8.16 14.56 10.69
C ARG A 148 9.11 15.27 9.74
N LYS A 149 10.18 14.59 9.31
CA LYS A 149 11.11 15.11 8.29
C LYS A 149 10.48 15.24 6.91
N ALA A 150 9.52 14.38 6.58
CA ALA A 150 8.76 14.45 5.34
C ALA A 150 7.72 15.58 5.33
N GLY A 151 7.45 16.21 6.48
CA GLY A 151 6.48 17.30 6.60
C GLY A 151 5.03 16.83 6.78
N ALA A 152 4.83 15.59 7.28
CA ALA A 152 3.50 15.10 7.64
C ALA A 152 2.92 15.91 8.81
N ASP A 153 1.60 15.99 8.87
CA ASP A 153 0.89 16.59 10.00
C ASP A 153 1.03 15.70 11.24
N CYS A 154 1.80 16.18 12.20
CA CYS A 154 2.22 15.42 13.37
C CYS A 154 1.23 15.55 14.54
N GLU A 155 -0.07 15.51 14.26
CA GLU A 155 -1.12 15.45 15.28
C GLU A 155 -1.12 14.08 15.96
N GLU A 156 -0.96 14.07 17.28
CA GLU A 156 -1.18 12.87 18.09
C GLU A 156 -2.68 12.53 18.11
N SER A 157 -3.03 11.25 18.04
CA SER A 157 -4.44 10.85 18.11
C SER A 157 -4.97 11.12 19.51
N GLU A 158 -6.12 11.79 19.65
CA GLU A 158 -6.83 11.87 20.92
C GLU A 158 -7.06 10.45 21.44
N GLU A 159 -6.47 10.13 22.59
CA GLU A 159 -6.83 8.92 23.32
C GLU A 159 -8.32 9.04 23.64
N THR A 160 -9.15 8.20 23.04
CA THR A 160 -10.51 8.03 23.55
C THR A 160 -10.34 7.37 24.91
N SER A 161 -10.25 8.18 25.96
CA SER A 161 -10.44 7.75 27.33
C SER A 161 -11.81 7.08 27.37
N SER A 162 -11.84 5.76 27.21
CA SER A 162 -13.03 4.98 27.55
C SER A 162 -13.19 5.14 29.04
N GLU A 163 -14.02 6.10 29.44
CA GLU A 163 -14.43 6.31 30.82
C GLU A 163 -14.80 4.97 31.43
N VAL A 164 -14.07 4.62 32.48
CA VAL A 164 -14.37 3.50 33.36
C VAL A 164 -15.71 3.85 33.99
N SER A 165 -16.81 3.31 33.44
CA SER A 165 -18.08 3.31 34.14
C SER A 165 -17.98 2.24 35.22
N ASP A 166 -17.38 2.61 36.36
CA ASP A 166 -17.56 1.89 37.61
C ASP A 166 -19.06 1.91 37.94
N GLY A 167 -19.73 0.85 37.53
CA GLY A 167 -21.07 0.52 38.00
C GLY A 167 -20.97 0.01 39.42
N GLU A 168 -20.88 0.92 40.38
CA GLU A 168 -21.33 0.65 41.74
C GLU A 168 -22.86 0.79 41.77
N GLU A 169 -23.56 -0.35 41.87
CA GLU A 169 -24.73 -0.58 42.75
C GLU A 169 -25.07 -2.08 42.80
#